data_AF-A0A937RF72-F1
#
_entry.id   AF-A0A937RF72-F1
#
_cell.length_a   1.000
_cell.length_b   1.000
_cell.length_c   1.000
_cell.angle_alpha   90.00
_cell.angle_beta   90.00
_cell.angle_gamma   90.00
#
_symmetry.space_group_name_H-M   'P 1'
#
loop_
_entity.id
_entity.type
_entity.pdbx_description
1 polymer ?
#
loop_
_entity_poly.entity_id
_entity_poly.type
_entity_poly.pdbx_seq_one_letter_code
_entity_poly.pdbx_strand_id
1 'polypeptide(L)' 'MPIRFEGLRSAAGYALHRLEGRRRRPLDQAVHGNDFWQADYDAESNTHKLSFNLVLDGADETAWVLTQR' A
#
# COMPACT_ATOMS: atom_id res chain seq x y z
N MET A 1 9.50 3.96 -4.51
CA MET A 1 8.58 4.96 -5.12
C MET A 1 7.28 5.01 -4.33
N PRO A 2 6.74 6.19 -3.99
CA PRO A 2 5.48 6.27 -3.25
C PRO A 2 4.27 6.03 -4.15
N ILE A 3 3.28 5.30 -3.65
CA ILE A 3 1.93 5.16 -4.24
C ILE A 3 0.89 5.49 -3.16
N ARG A 4 -0.22 6.12 -3.54
CA ARG A 4 -1.31 6.47 -2.63
C ARG A 4 -2.66 5.97 -3.13
N PHE A 5 -3.46 5.46 -2.20
CA PHE A 5 -4.86 5.12 -2.39
C PHE A 5 -5.72 6.08 -1.56
N GLU A 6 -6.78 6.62 -2.13
CA GLU A 6 -7.66 7.61 -1.48
C GLU A 6 -9.12 7.15 -1.48
N GLY A 7 -9.97 7.78 -0.67
CA GLY A 7 -11.39 7.46 -0.59
C GLY A 7 -11.70 6.16 0.17
N LEU A 8 -10.76 5.66 0.98
CA LEU A 8 -10.93 4.42 1.72
C LEU A 8 -11.86 4.62 2.92
N ARG A 9 -12.77 3.68 3.17
CA ARG A 9 -13.70 3.77 4.31
C ARG A 9 -13.04 3.50 5.67
N SER A 10 -11.82 3.00 5.68
CA SER A 10 -11.04 2.68 6.87
C SER A 10 -9.55 2.81 6.55
N ALA A 11 -8.74 3.16 7.54
CA ALA A 11 -7.27 3.06 7.45
C ALA A 11 -6.77 1.61 7.67
N ALA A 12 -7.61 0.72 8.19
CA ALA A 12 -7.27 -0.65 8.53
C ALA A 12 -7.96 -1.67 7.61
N GLY A 13 -7.50 -2.93 7.66
CA GLY A 13 -8.07 -4.01 6.88
C GLY A 13 -7.60 -4.06 5.43
N TYR A 14 -6.60 -3.26 5.05
CA TYR A 14 -6.00 -3.29 3.72
C TYR A 14 -4.60 -3.89 3.75
N ALA A 15 -4.24 -4.57 2.66
CA ALA A 15 -2.89 -5.06 2.43
C ALA A 15 -2.52 -4.88 0.96
N LEU A 16 -1.33 -4.32 0.72
CA LEU A 16 -0.78 -4.18 -0.61
C LEU A 16 0.07 -5.41 -0.94
N HIS A 17 -0.10 -5.96 -2.15
CA HIS A 17 0.63 -7.13 -2.61
C HIS A 17 1.31 -6.86 -3.95
N ARG A 18 2.56 -7.32 -4.11
CA ARG A 18 3.20 -7.43 -5.41
C ARG A 18 2.68 -8.69 -6.10
N LEU A 19 2.31 -8.55 -7.38
CA LEU A 19 1.96 -9.67 -8.23
C LEU A 19 3.25 -10.24 -8.84
N GLU A 20 3.52 -11.51 -8.53
CA GLU A 20 4.67 -12.26 -9.04
C GLU A 20 4.13 -13.49 -9.80
N GLY A 21 3.72 -13.27 -11.05
CA GLY A 21 3.01 -14.27 -11.85
C GLY A 21 1.66 -14.63 -11.22
N ARG A 22 1.50 -15.88 -10.76
CA ARG A 22 0.28 -16.34 -10.07
C ARG A 22 0.30 -16.12 -8.55
N ARG A 23 1.40 -15.60 -8.00
CA ARG A 23 1.57 -15.38 -6.57
C ARG A 23 1.32 -13.93 -6.20
N ARG A 24 0.83 -13.73 -4.97
CA ARG A 24 0.70 -12.43 -4.33
C ARG A 24 1.67 -12.39 -3.15
N ARG A 25 2.72 -11.58 -3.24
CA ARG A 25 3.66 -11.37 -2.15
C ARG A 25 3.22 -10.12 -1.38
N PRO A 26 2.82 -10.24 -0.10
CA PRO A 26 2.43 -9.07 0.68
C PRO A 26 3.63 -8.13 0.85
N LEU A 27 3.37 -6.83 0.74
CA LEU A 27 4.30 -5.82 1.22
C LEU A 27 4.30 -5.91 2.75
N ASP A 28 5.42 -6.32 3.33
CA ASP A 28 5.59 -6.32 4.77
C ASP A 28 5.79 -4.89 5.25
N GLN A 29 4.85 -4.39 6.05
CA GLN A 29 4.84 -3.03 6.58
C GLN A 29 5.55 -2.92 7.94
N ALA A 30 6.10 -4.02 8.46
CA ALA A 30 6.65 -4.10 9.81
C ALA A 30 8.19 -4.09 9.87
N VAL A 31 8.88 -4.11 8.73
CA VAL A 31 10.35 -4.27 8.70
C VAL A 31 11.05 -2.91 8.71
N HIS A 32 11.40 -2.48 9.93
CA HIS A 32 12.36 -1.43 10.29
C HIS A 32 12.12 0.00 9.80
N GLY A 33 11.67 0.88 10.71
CA GLY A 33 12.15 2.26 10.96
C GLY A 33 12.19 3.32 9.84
N ASN A 34 12.09 2.93 8.58
CA ASN A 34 12.20 3.70 7.34
C ASN A 34 11.15 3.26 6.30
N ASP A 35 10.31 2.27 6.62
CA ASP A 35 9.12 1.93 5.84
C ASP A 35 7.98 2.86 6.24
N PHE A 36 8.02 4.08 5.70
CA PHE A 36 6.99 5.09 5.89
C PHE A 36 5.72 4.70 5.12
N TRP A 37 4.87 3.85 5.70
CA TRP A 37 3.47 3.86 5.32
C TRP A 37 2.75 4.94 6.14
N GLN A 38 1.89 5.69 5.47
CA GLN A 38 1.15 6.79 6.10
C GLN A 38 -0.34 6.57 5.90
N ALA A 39 -1.09 6.69 6.98
CA ALA A 39 -2.54 6.74 6.95
C ALA A 39 -3.00 8.15 7.33
N ASP A 40 -3.60 8.85 6.37
CA ASP A 40 -4.18 10.17 6.60
C ASP A 40 -5.70 10.04 6.66
N TYR A 41 -6.34 10.72 7.61
CA TYR A 41 -7.79 10.88 7.64
C TYR A 41 -8.17 12.20 6.98
N ASP A 42 -9.09 12.14 6.03
CA ASP A 42 -9.70 13.28 5.36
C ASP A 42 -11.07 13.55 5.98
N ALA A 43 -11.14 14.60 6.79
CA ALA A 43 -12.36 14.97 7.50
C ALA A 43 -13.44 15.57 6.58
N GLU A 44 -13.07 16.15 5.43
CA GLU A 44 -14.05 16.72 4.48
C GLU A 44 -14.86 15.60 3.81
N SER A 45 -14.19 14.54 3.40
CA SER A 45 -14.81 13.40 2.72
C SER A 45 -15.20 12.25 3.68
N ASN A 46 -14.80 12.33 4.95
CA ASN A 46 -14.89 11.25 5.93
C ASN A 46 -14.27 9.93 5.39
N THR A 47 -13.08 10.04 4.78
CA THR A 47 -12.36 8.91 4.22
C THR A 47 -10.91 8.88 4.67
N HIS A 48 -10.20 7.81 4.30
CA HIS A 48 -8.79 7.62 4.59
C HIS A 48 -7.96 7.56 3.31
N LYS A 49 -6.70 7.95 3.43
CA LYS A 49 -5.68 7.83 2.40
C LYS A 49 -4.56 6.94 2.94
N LEU A 50 -4.16 5.93 2.18
CA LEU A 50 -3.04 5.05 2.51
C LEU A 50 -1.92 5.27 1.50
N SER A 51 -0.75 5.67 1.98
CA SER A 51 0.47 5.83 1.18
C SER A 51 1.46 4.71 1.50
N PHE A 52 2.02 4.09 0.46
CA PHE A 52 3.01 3.01 0.56
C PHE A 52 4.25 3.37 -0.22
N ASN A 53 5.42 2.99 0.28
CA ASN A 53 6.66 3.05 -0.48
C ASN A 53 6.93 1.70 -1.14
N LEU A 54 6.84 1.65 -2.46
CA LEU A 54 7.12 0.48 -3.26
C LEU A 54 8.63 0.27 -3.39
N VAL A 55 9.07 -0.94 -3.06
CA VAL A 55 10.39 -1.46 -3.39
C VAL A 55 10.32 -2.08 -4.79
N LEU A 56 11.09 -1.52 -5.73
CA LEU A 56 11.04 -1.93 -7.13
C LEU A 56 12.17 -2.89 -7.54
N ASP A 57 13.22 -3.03 -6.70
CA ASP A 57 14.36 -3.94 -6.91
C ASP A 57 14.97 -3.92 -8.33
N GLY A 58 14.96 -2.76 -9.01
CA GLY A 58 15.48 -2.62 -10.37
C GLY A 58 14.66 -3.34 -11.45
N ALA A 59 13.41 -3.72 -11.16
CA ALA A 59 12.51 -4.30 -12.15
C ALA A 59 11.98 -3.22 -13.11
N ASP A 60 12.01 -3.53 -14.42
CA ASP A 60 11.47 -2.66 -15.48
C ASP A 60 9.95 -2.45 -15.33
N GLU A 61 9.25 -3.48 -14.88
CA GLU A 61 7.81 -3.46 -14.65
C GLU A 61 7.44 -4.22 -13.38
N THR A 62 6.51 -3.67 -12.60
CA THR A 62 5.91 -4.34 -11.44
C THR A 62 4.41 -4.09 -11.40
N ALA A 63 3.65 -5.10 -11.01
CA ALA A 63 2.22 -4.97 -10.81
C ALA A 63 1.89 -5.16 -9.32
N TRP A 64 0.98 -4.32 -8.81
CA TRP A 64 0.61 -4.28 -7.40
C TRP A 64 -0.91 -4.26 -7.26
N VAL A 65 -1.43 -4.91 -6.21
CA VAL A 65 -2.86 -4.95 -5.92
C VAL A 65 -3.11 -4.64 -4.45
N LEU A 66 -3.98 -3.67 -4.19
CA LEU A 66 -4.53 -3.42 -2.86
C LEU A 66 -5.74 -4.33 -2.66
N THR A 67 -5.77 -5.07 -1.57
CA THR A 67 -6.90 -5.94 -1.21
C THR A 67 -7.43 -5.58 0.16
N GLN A 68 -8.75 -5.66 0.32
CA GLN A 68 -9.43 -5.59 1.62
C GLN A 68 -9.50 -7.00 2.23
N ARG A 69 -9.18 -7.14 3.52
CA ARG A 69 -9.27 -8.37 4.31
C ARG A 69 -10.65 -8.52 4.95
#